data_AF-A0A956YUT7-F1
#
_entry.id   AF-A0A956YUT7-F1
#
_cell.length_a   1.000
_cell.length_b   1.000
_cell.length_c   1.000
_cell.angle_alpha   90.00
_cell.angle_beta   90.00
_cell.angle_gamma   90.00
#
_symmetry.space_group_name_H-M   'P 1'
#
loop_
_entity.id
_entity.type
_entity.pdbx_description
1 polymer ?
#
loop_
_entity_poly.entity_id
_entity_poly.type
_entity_poly.pdbx_seq_one_letter_code
_entity_poly.pdbx_strand_id
1 'polypeptide(L)'
;LVLAWAARAPLQEALLLAFAGGISIDLLSAAPLGLSTLALLPVVFTVDAVREQLFGFGFPLVLIFAVAGTIIVKLIFFVGASIAGFSLPPVAALAYTILPTMVYNLVGILPIYVVVRWLARRFAE
;
A
#
# COMPACT_ATOMS: atom_id res chain seq x y z
N LEU A 1 1.11 -5.51 3.01
CA LEU A 1 1.86 -6.63 2.38
C LEU A 1 2.64 -6.14 1.15
N VAL A 2 1.98 -5.56 0.14
CA VAL A 2 2.62 -4.95 -1.05
C VAL A 2 3.78 -4.03 -0.68
N LEU A 3 3.57 -3.07 0.22
CA LEU A 3 4.61 -2.16 0.72
C LEU A 3 5.83 -2.86 1.34
N ALA A 4 5.59 -3.89 2.15
CA ALA A 4 6.67 -4.62 2.82
C ALA A 4 7.48 -5.47 1.83
N TRP A 5 6.84 -5.98 0.77
CA TRP A 5 7.49 -6.70 -0.32
C TRP A 5 8.29 -5.75 -1.21
N ALA A 6 7.70 -4.62 -1.62
CA ALA A 6 8.36 -3.59 -2.44
C ALA A 6 9.63 -3.03 -1.80
N ALA A 7 9.70 -2.98 -0.47
CA ALA A 7 10.89 -2.56 0.25
C ALA A 7 12.10 -3.51 0.10
N ARG A 8 11.90 -4.74 -0.40
CA ARG A 8 12.92 -5.81 -0.38
C ARG A 8 13.08 -6.56 -1.70
N ALA A 9 12.01 -6.66 -2.48
CA ALA A 9 11.99 -7.42 -3.73
C ALA A 9 12.23 -6.50 -4.95
N PRO A 10 12.58 -7.08 -6.12
CA PRO A 10 12.66 -6.35 -7.38
C PRO A 10 11.34 -5.64 -7.71
N LEU A 11 11.44 -4.51 -8.41
CA LEU A 11 10.29 -3.70 -8.82
C LEU A 11 9.24 -4.54 -9.55
N GLN A 12 9.64 -5.43 -10.48
CA GLN A 12 8.68 -6.22 -11.27
C GLN A 12 7.80 -7.12 -10.38
N GLU A 13 8.37 -7.76 -9.36
CA GLU A 13 7.61 -8.60 -8.43
C GLU A 13 6.66 -7.76 -7.57
N ALA A 14 7.12 -6.61 -7.10
CA ALA A 14 6.30 -5.70 -6.32
C ALA A 14 5.11 -5.15 -7.13
N LEU A 15 5.33 -4.87 -8.42
CA LEU A 15 4.28 -4.44 -9.35
C LEU A 15 3.27 -5.56 -9.61
N LEU A 16 3.71 -6.80 -9.84
CA LEU A 16 2.82 -7.94 -10.00
C LEU A 16 1.95 -8.15 -8.75
N LEU A 17 2.55 -8.03 -7.57
CA LEU A 17 1.85 -8.16 -6.30
C LEU A 17 0.86 -7.01 -6.05
N ALA A 18 1.22 -5.78 -6.44
CA ALA A 18 0.33 -4.62 -6.39
C ALA A 18 -0.85 -4.77 -7.36
N PHE A 19 -0.62 -5.31 -8.54
CA PHE A 19 -1.65 -5.56 -9.54
C PHE A 19 -2.62 -6.65 -9.08
N ALA A 20 -2.11 -7.82 -8.70
CA ALA A 20 -2.93 -8.93 -8.22
C ALA A 20 -3.64 -8.58 -6.91
N GLY A 21 -2.93 -7.92 -5.98
CA GLY A 21 -3.49 -7.45 -4.72
C GLY A 21 -4.56 -6.38 -4.91
N GLY A 22 -4.35 -5.43 -5.82
CA GLY A 22 -5.31 -4.38 -6.14
C GLY A 22 -6.61 -4.93 -6.70
N ILE A 23 -6.54 -5.81 -7.71
CA ILE A 23 -7.73 -6.49 -8.26
C ILE A 23 -8.46 -7.29 -7.19
N SER A 24 -7.71 -8.02 -6.35
CA SER A 24 -8.30 -8.81 -5.25
C SER A 24 -9.05 -7.92 -4.26
N ILE A 25 -8.49 -6.75 -3.92
CA ILE A 25 -9.15 -5.77 -3.06
C ILE A 25 -10.42 -5.24 -3.72
N ASP A 26 -10.38 -4.87 -5.00
CA ASP A 26 -11.53 -4.32 -5.71
C ASP A 26 -12.69 -5.34 -5.75
N LEU A 27 -12.39 -6.62 -6.02
CA LEU A 27 -13.37 -7.71 -6.00
C LEU A 27 -13.98 -7.93 -4.60
N LEU A 28 -13.17 -7.84 -3.55
CA LEU A 28 -13.63 -8.03 -2.16
C LEU A 28 -14.39 -6.82 -1.60
N SER A 29 -14.13 -5.62 -2.15
CA SER A 29 -14.69 -4.36 -1.64
C SER A 29 -15.85 -3.82 -2.47
N ALA A 30 -16.24 -4.51 -3.54
CA ALA A 30 -17.20 -4.02 -4.54
C ALA A 30 -16.83 -2.64 -5.12
N ALA A 31 -15.54 -2.29 -5.09
CA ALA A 31 -15.02 -1.08 -5.70
C ALA A 31 -14.88 -1.26 -7.23
N PRO A 32 -14.80 -0.17 -8.01
CA PRO A 32 -14.50 -0.26 -9.43
C PRO A 32 -13.20 -1.05 -9.68
N LEU A 33 -13.27 -2.03 -10.57
CA LEU A 33 -12.12 -2.88 -10.89
C LEU A 33 -10.94 -2.04 -11.37
N GLY A 34 -9.78 -2.24 -10.74
CA GLY A 34 -8.54 -1.54 -11.05
C GLY A 34 -8.31 -0.26 -10.25
N LEU A 35 -9.27 0.23 -9.47
CA LEU A 35 -9.10 1.44 -8.67
C LEU A 35 -8.01 1.24 -7.59
N SER A 36 -8.03 0.11 -6.87
CA SER A 36 -7.00 -0.18 -5.87
C SER A 36 -5.65 -0.45 -6.53
N THR A 37 -5.64 -1.06 -7.72
CA THR A 37 -4.40 -1.24 -8.50
C THR A 37 -3.78 0.10 -8.88
N LEU A 38 -4.58 1.02 -9.44
CA LEU A 38 -4.15 2.38 -9.77
C LEU A 38 -3.64 3.14 -8.54
N ALA A 39 -4.22 2.88 -7.38
CA ALA A 39 -3.80 3.48 -6.13
C ALA A 39 -2.47 2.91 -5.59
N LEU A 40 -2.23 1.61 -5.77
CA LEU A 40 -1.05 0.92 -5.25
C LEU A 40 0.20 1.08 -6.13
N LEU A 41 0.04 1.19 -7.45
CA LEU A 41 1.18 1.32 -8.37
C LEU A 41 2.08 2.53 -8.07
N PRO A 42 1.57 3.77 -7.91
CA PRO A 42 2.39 4.93 -7.57
C PRO A 42 3.16 4.73 -6.27
N VAL A 43 2.53 4.06 -5.30
CA VAL A 43 3.15 3.77 -4.00
C VAL A 43 4.34 2.82 -4.17
N VAL A 44 4.20 1.77 -4.99
CA VAL A 44 5.32 0.85 -5.28
C VAL A 44 6.47 1.57 -5.98
N PHE A 45 6.19 2.38 -7.01
CA PHE A 45 7.23 3.17 -7.68
C PHE A 45 7.94 4.12 -6.72
N THR A 46 7.20 4.77 -5.82
CA THR A 46 7.79 5.70 -4.82
C THR A 46 8.68 4.95 -3.84
N VAL A 47 8.26 3.78 -3.35
CA VAL A 47 9.06 2.93 -2.46
C VAL A 47 10.34 2.47 -3.15
N ASP A 48 10.24 2.05 -4.41
CA ASP A 48 11.36 1.56 -5.21
C ASP A 48 12.40 2.64 -5.46
N ALA A 49 11.97 3.83 -5.90
CA ALA A 49 12.85 4.98 -6.12
C ALA A 49 13.60 5.40 -4.85
N VAL A 50 12.92 5.42 -3.70
CA VAL A 50 13.56 5.75 -2.42
C VAL A 50 14.48 4.64 -1.93
N ARG A 51 14.17 3.37 -2.24
CA ARG A 51 15.05 2.23 -1.93
C ARG A 51 16.35 2.29 -2.72
N GLU A 52 16.32 2.69 -3.99
CA GLU A 52 17.53 2.85 -4.79
C GLU A 52 18.40 4.02 -4.33
N GLN A 53 17.79 5.11 -3.84
CA GLN A 53 18.50 6.30 -3.38
C GLN A 53 19.09 6.17 -1.97
N LEU A 54 18.45 5.40 -1.08
CA LEU A 54 18.90 5.24 0.30
C LEU A 54 19.70 3.94 0.47
N PHE A 55 20.93 4.05 0.97
CA PHE A 55 21.75 2.91 1.39
C PHE A 55 21.16 2.26 2.66
N GLY A 56 20.06 1.52 2.49
CA GLY A 56 19.44 0.70 3.54
C GLY A 56 17.98 1.06 3.82
N PHE A 57 17.07 0.18 3.42
CA PHE A 57 15.65 0.29 3.75
C PHE A 57 15.37 -0.27 5.15
N GLY A 58 15.59 0.57 6.17
CA GLY A 58 15.37 0.22 7.58
C GLY A 58 13.89 0.11 7.98
N PHE A 59 13.62 -0.47 9.15
CA PHE A 59 12.27 -0.55 9.72
C PHE A 59 11.55 0.81 9.86
N PRO A 60 12.22 1.92 10.24
CA PRO A 60 11.57 3.23 10.31
C PRO A 60 11.01 3.73 8.96
N LEU A 61 11.73 3.47 7.86
CA LEU A 61 11.27 3.82 6.51
C LEU A 61 10.00 3.06 6.15
N VAL A 62 9.91 1.78 6.51
CA VAL A 62 8.70 0.98 6.29
C VAL A 62 7.48 1.57 6.99
N LEU A 63 7.65 2.10 8.21
CA LEU A 63 6.56 2.78 8.94
C LEU A 63 6.13 4.09 8.24
N ILE A 64 7.10 4.91 7.82
CA ILE A 64 6.83 6.16 7.09
C ILE A 64 6.06 5.85 5.80
N PHE A 65 6.51 4.85 5.04
CA PHE A 65 5.84 4.43 3.81
C PHE A 65 4.48 3.77 4.05
N ALA A 66 4.26 3.10 5.18
CA ALA A 66 2.94 2.61 5.57
C ALA A 66 1.95 3.75 5.72
N VAL A 67 2.35 4.81 6.43
CA VAL A 67 1.52 6.00 6.64
C VAL A 67 1.31 6.73 5.31
N ALA A 68 2.40 7.09 4.61
CA ALA A 68 2.34 7.83 3.36
C ALA A 68 1.57 7.07 2.27
N GLY A 69 1.85 5.78 2.10
CA GLY A 69 1.14 4.91 1.16
C GLY A 69 -0.35 4.80 1.48
N THR A 70 -0.72 4.70 2.77
CA THR A 70 -2.14 4.69 3.16
C THR A 70 -2.84 5.98 2.78
N ILE A 71 -2.19 7.13 3.01
CA ILE A 71 -2.74 8.45 2.66
C ILE A 71 -2.93 8.53 1.14
N ILE A 72 -1.91 8.20 0.35
CA ILE A 72 -1.97 8.23 -1.13
C ILE A 72 -3.10 7.36 -1.64
N VAL A 73 -3.20 6.11 -1.16
CA VAL A 73 -4.23 5.16 -1.59
C VAL A 73 -5.64 5.69 -1.26
N LYS A 74 -5.83 6.24 -0.06
CA LYS A 74 -7.13 6.81 0.34
C LYS A 74 -7.48 8.07 -0.44
N LEU A 75 -6.49 8.89 -0.81
CA LEU A 75 -6.70 10.07 -1.65
C LEU A 75 -7.17 9.67 -3.05
N ILE A 76 -6.49 8.71 -3.68
CA ILE A 76 -6.85 8.21 -5.01
C ILE A 76 -8.23 7.56 -4.97
N PHE A 77 -8.53 6.79 -3.92
CA PHE A 77 -9.86 6.22 -3.73
C PHE A 77 -10.94 7.29 -3.59
N PHE A 78 -10.69 8.34 -2.80
CA PHE A 78 -11.64 9.44 -2.61
C PHE A 78 -11.91 10.20 -3.92
N VAL A 79 -10.86 10.47 -4.70
CA VAL A 79 -10.99 11.10 -6.02
C VAL A 79 -11.77 10.18 -6.98
N GLY A 80 -11.43 8.89 -7.03
CA GLY A 80 -12.12 7.91 -7.86
C GLY A 80 -13.61 7.77 -7.51
N ALA A 81 -13.92 7.73 -6.21
CA ALA A 81 -15.30 7.69 -5.71
C ALA A 81 -16.07 8.97 -6.07
N SER A 82 -15.43 10.14 -5.96
CA SER A 82 -16.02 11.42 -6.33
C SER A 82 -16.36 11.49 -7.83
N ILE A 83 -15.47 10.99 -8.70
CA ILE A 83 -15.71 10.90 -10.15
C ILE A 83 -16.86 9.91 -10.45
N ALA A 84 -16.97 8.83 -9.68
CA ALA A 84 -18.06 7.86 -9.80
C ALA A 84 -19.41 8.37 -9.25
N GLY A 85 -19.49 9.63 -8.77
CA GLY A 85 -20.72 10.26 -8.29
C GLY A 85 -21.00 10.07 -6.80
N PHE A 86 -20.10 9.45 -6.05
CA PHE A 86 -20.23 9.30 -4.59
C PHE A 86 -19.68 10.53 -3.88
N SER A 87 -20.53 11.23 -3.13
CA SER A 87 -20.11 12.35 -2.26
C SER A 87 -19.84 11.84 -0.85
N LEU A 88 -18.58 11.82 -0.45
CA LEU A 88 -18.16 11.41 0.90
C LEU A 88 -17.78 12.66 1.71
N PRO A 89 -18.40 12.91 2.89
CA PRO A 89 -18.01 14.02 3.74
C PRO A 89 -16.56 13.84 4.21
N PRO A 90 -15.64 14.78 3.92
CA PRO A 90 -14.20 14.56 4.11
C PRO A 90 -13.82 14.35 5.58
N VAL A 91 -14.50 15.01 6.51
CA VAL A 91 -14.29 14.84 7.97
C VAL A 91 -14.71 13.43 8.42
N ALA A 92 -15.84 12.93 7.91
CA ALA A 92 -16.28 11.58 8.23
C ALA A 92 -15.36 10.52 7.61
N ALA A 93 -14.90 10.73 6.37
CA ALA A 93 -13.94 9.84 5.72
C ALA A 93 -12.61 9.77 6.49
N LEU A 94 -12.12 10.91 7.01
CA LEU A 94 -10.94 10.94 7.87
C LEU A 94 -11.13 10.14 9.15
N ALA A 95 -12.19 10.43 9.92
CA ALA A 95 -12.40 9.84 11.23
C ALA A 95 -12.78 8.35 11.19
N TYR A 96 -13.62 7.94 10.24
CA TYR A 96 -14.19 6.59 10.19
C TYR A 96 -13.45 5.64 9.24
N THR A 97 -12.70 6.16 8.28
CA THR A 97 -12.05 5.32 7.26
C THR A 97 -10.53 5.44 7.31
N ILE A 98 -9.99 6.67 7.24
CA ILE A 98 -8.54 6.88 7.11
C ILE A 98 -7.82 6.53 8.41
N LEU A 99 -8.21 7.14 9.53
CA LEU A 99 -7.59 6.92 10.83
C LEU A 99 -7.60 5.44 11.26
N PRO A 100 -8.73 4.73 11.23
CA PRO A 100 -8.76 3.31 11.58
C PRO A 100 -7.88 2.47 10.65
N THR A 101 -7.92 2.74 9.34
CA THR A 101 -7.05 2.01 8.38
C THR A 101 -5.57 2.25 8.67
N MET A 102 -5.18 3.47 9.04
CA MET A 102 -3.79 3.77 9.42
C MET A 102 -3.37 2.99 10.67
N VAL A 103 -4.22 2.94 11.70
CA VAL A 103 -3.95 2.15 12.91
C VAL A 103 -3.82 0.67 12.57
N TYR A 104 -4.75 0.11 11.81
CA TYR A 104 -4.67 -1.28 11.37
C TYR A 104 -3.41 -1.57 10.55
N ASN A 105 -3.02 -0.66 9.65
CA ASN A 105 -1.81 -0.80 8.86
C ASN A 105 -0.55 -0.71 9.73
N LEU A 106 -0.49 0.19 10.71
CA LEU A 106 0.66 0.31 11.63
C LEU A 106 0.80 -0.91 12.55
N VAL A 107 -0.30 -1.42 13.08
CA VAL A 107 -0.27 -2.63 13.91
C VAL A 107 0.06 -3.86 13.04
N GLY A 108 -0.57 -3.96 11.88
CA GLY A 108 -0.40 -5.09 10.97
C GLY A 108 0.95 -5.13 10.26
N ILE A 109 1.63 -3.99 10.07
CA ILE A 109 2.91 -3.98 9.36
C ILE A 109 4.03 -4.66 10.16
N LEU A 110 3.94 -4.68 11.49
CA LEU A 110 4.90 -5.39 12.35
C LEU A 110 4.98 -6.89 12.03
N PRO A 111 3.90 -7.69 12.18
CA PRO A 111 3.93 -9.11 11.85
C PRO A 111 4.19 -9.35 10.37
N ILE A 112 3.61 -8.52 9.47
CA ILE A 112 3.83 -8.65 8.03
C ILE A 112 5.30 -8.43 7.67
N TYR A 113 5.96 -7.43 8.26
CA TYR A 113 7.37 -7.16 8.01
C TYR A 113 8.26 -8.31 8.46
N VAL A 114 7.95 -8.95 9.60
CA VAL A 114 8.68 -10.14 10.06
C VAL A 114 8.51 -11.30 9.08
N VAL A 115 7.28 -11.59 8.67
CA VAL A 115 6.99 -12.67 7.70
C VAL A 115 7.67 -12.41 6.37
N VAL A 116 7.56 -11.19 5.83
CA VAL A 116 8.21 -10.83 4.56
C VAL A 116 9.72 -10.88 4.69
N ARG A 117 10.30 -10.42 5.80
CA ARG A 117 11.74 -10.55 6.06
C ARG A 117 12.18 -12.01 6.09
N TRP A 118 11.36 -12.90 6.65
CA TRP A 118 11.63 -14.33 6.69
C TRP A 118 11.53 -14.98 5.31
N LEU A 119 10.47 -14.68 4.54
CA LEU A 119 10.27 -15.20 3.18
C LEU A 119 11.32 -14.68 2.21
N ALA A 120 11.63 -13.38 2.25
CA ALA A 120 12.65 -12.79 1.37
C ALA A 120 14.04 -13.38 1.59
N ARG A 121 14.34 -13.88 2.80
CA ARG A 121 15.59 -14.62 3.07
C ARG A 121 15.59 -16.03 2.47
N ARG A 122 14.41 -16.62 2.22
CA ARG A 122 14.25 -17.99 1.69
C ARG A 122 14.21 -18.04 0.18
N PHE A 123 13.76 -16.97 -0.48
CA PHE A 123 13.67 -16.87 -1.94
C PHE A 123 14.83 -16.11 -2.59
N ALA A 124 15.78 -15.59 -1.79
CA ALA A 124 16.99 -14.94 -2.29
C ALA A 124 18.19 -15.91 -2.39
N GLU A 125 17.94 -17.22 -2.44
CA GLU A 125 18.93 -18.26 -2.78
C GLU A 125 18.84 -18.64 -4.26
#